data_AF-X0XEK3-F1
#
_entry.id   AF-X0XEK3-F1
#
_cell.length_a   1.000
_cell.length_b   1.000
_cell.length_c   1.000
_cell.angle_alpha   90.00
_cell.angle_beta   90.00
_cell.angle_gamma   90.00
#
_symmetry.space_group_name_H-M   'P 1'
#
loop_
_entity.id
_entity.type
_entity.pdbx_description
1 polymer ?
#
loop_
_entity_poly.entity_id
_entity_poly.type
_entity_poly.pdbx_seq_one_letter_code
_entity_poly.pdbx_strand_id
1 'polypeptide(L)'
;SSPNPVYNVGGPPYSARDLAEVIQKLIPDASIEFGTMEPPFGRGGLPWLVSMEKAKKDFGFECMPIEEAVKIHINDARLEAGLEPMKF
;
A
#
# COMPACT_ATOMS: atom_id res chain seq x y z
N SER A 1 -11.73 -0.34 27.39
CA SER A 1 -11.29 1.00 26.96
C SER A 1 -9.79 0.94 26.73
N SER A 2 -9.32 1.57 25.65
CA SER A 2 -7.91 1.58 25.24
C SER A 2 -6.98 2.09 26.38
N PRO A 3 -5.84 1.49 26.81
CA PRO A 3 -4.99 2.10 27.84
C PRO A 3 -4.02 3.20 27.34
N ASN A 4 -4.01 3.52 26.04
CA ASN A 4 -3.26 4.65 25.48
C ASN A 4 -4.26 5.70 24.93
N PRO A 5 -3.95 7.02 25.01
CA PRO A 5 -4.85 8.07 24.50
C PRO A 5 -4.78 8.24 22.97
N VAL A 6 -3.67 7.83 22.33
CA VAL A 6 -3.41 7.93 20.89
C VAL A 6 -2.63 6.69 20.45
N TYR A 7 -2.88 6.26 19.21
CA TYR A 7 -2.26 5.09 18.59
C TYR A 7 -1.67 5.47 17.23
N ASN A 8 -0.45 5.00 16.96
CA ASN A 8 0.08 5.01 15.60
C ASN A 8 -0.64 3.94 14.77
N VAL A 9 -1.12 4.33 13.60
CA VAL A 9 -1.61 3.44 12.55
C VAL A 9 -0.99 3.88 11.23
N GLY A 10 -0.65 2.92 10.37
CA GLY A 10 0.04 3.12 9.10
C GLY A 10 0.03 1.81 8.31
N GLY A 11 0.65 1.79 7.13
CA GLY A 11 0.85 0.56 6.36
C GLY A 11 2.13 -0.20 6.78
N PRO A 12 2.31 -1.45 6.33
CA PRO A 12 3.64 -2.05 6.28
C PRO A 12 4.56 -1.21 5.39
N PRO A 13 5.88 -1.15 5.67
CA PRO A 13 6.82 -0.28 4.97
C PRO A 13 7.20 -0.86 3.59
N TYR A 14 6.30 -0.74 2.62
CA TYR A 14 6.55 -1.10 1.22
C TYR A 14 7.17 0.05 0.44
N SER A 15 8.10 -0.26 -0.46
CA SER A 15 8.62 0.65 -1.47
C SER A 15 7.76 0.60 -2.74
N ALA A 16 7.97 1.57 -3.64
CA ALA A 16 7.37 1.55 -4.97
C ALA A 16 7.85 0.36 -5.84
N ARG A 17 8.98 -0.29 -5.48
CA ARG A 17 9.45 -1.52 -6.16
C ARG A 17 8.64 -2.74 -5.72
N ASP A 18 8.36 -2.89 -4.43
CA ASP A 18 7.51 -3.98 -3.92
C ASP A 18 6.12 -3.92 -4.57
N LEU A 19 5.56 -2.72 -4.73
CA LEU A 19 4.31 -2.50 -5.47
C LEU A 19 4.42 -2.91 -6.95
N ALA A 20 5.49 -2.51 -7.64
CA ALA A 20 5.70 -2.87 -9.04
C ALA A 20 5.87 -4.40 -9.24
N GLU A 21 6.57 -5.09 -8.34
CA GLU A 21 6.69 -6.54 -8.36
C GLU A 21 5.33 -7.23 -8.20
N VAL A 22 4.47 -6.74 -7.31
CA VAL A 22 3.10 -7.23 -7.15
C VAL A 22 2.26 -6.98 -8.41
N ILE A 23 2.34 -5.79 -9.00
CA ILE A 23 1.63 -5.48 -10.25
C ILE A 23 2.11 -6.41 -11.38
N GLN A 24 3.42 -6.64 -11.53
CA GLN A 24 3.95 -7.52 -12.58
C GLN A 24 3.61 -8.99 -12.39
N LYS A 25 3.37 -9.47 -11.15
CA LYS A 25 2.80 -10.81 -10.93
C LYS A 25 1.35 -10.93 -11.44
N LEU A 26 0.56 -9.87 -11.27
CA LEU A 26 -0.89 -9.84 -11.58
C LEU A 26 -1.17 -9.43 -13.04
N ILE A 27 -0.31 -8.62 -13.62
CA ILE A 27 -0.37 -8.08 -15.00
C ILE A 27 1.04 -8.23 -15.61
N PRO A 28 1.40 -9.41 -16.16
CA PRO A 28 2.77 -9.71 -16.60
C PRO A 28 3.30 -8.85 -17.76
N ASP A 29 2.42 -8.19 -18.51
CA ASP A 29 2.72 -7.26 -19.59
C ASP A 29 2.77 -5.79 -19.14
N ALA A 30 2.61 -5.51 -17.85
CA ALA A 30 2.70 -4.15 -17.30
C ALA A 30 4.12 -3.56 -17.43
N SER A 31 4.23 -2.53 -18.28
CA SER A 31 5.45 -1.71 -18.38
C SER A 31 5.48 -0.67 -17.25
N ILE A 32 6.49 -0.74 -16.39
CA ILE A 32 6.68 0.15 -15.23
C ILE A 32 8.10 0.71 -15.26
N GLU A 33 8.22 2.03 -15.35
CA GLU A 33 9.50 2.74 -15.30
C GLU A 33 9.53 3.71 -14.11
N PHE A 34 10.68 3.83 -13.45
CA PHE A 34 10.88 4.75 -12.34
C PHE A 34 11.66 5.98 -12.81
N GLY A 35 11.00 7.15 -12.78
CA GLY A 35 11.64 8.43 -13.12
C GLY A 35 12.70 8.86 -12.09
N THR A 36 13.52 9.83 -12.48
CA THR A 36 14.61 10.40 -11.67
C THR A 36 14.24 11.68 -10.90
N MET A 37 12.97 12.10 -10.97
CA MET A 37 12.47 13.26 -10.23
C MET A 37 12.42 12.94 -8.73
N GLU A 38 13.11 13.72 -7.91
CA GLU A 38 12.98 13.61 -6.45
C GLU A 38 11.56 14.03 -6.01
N PRO A 39 10.98 13.38 -4.98
CA PRO A 39 9.62 13.66 -4.52
C PRO A 39 9.48 15.11 -4.01
N PRO A 40 8.29 15.74 -4.15
CA PRO A 40 8.09 17.18 -3.92
C PRO A 40 8.36 17.67 -2.49
N PHE A 41 8.44 16.76 -1.51
CA PHE A 41 8.76 17.06 -0.10
C PHE A 41 10.11 16.46 0.34
N GLY A 42 10.94 16.02 -0.60
CA GLY A 42 12.14 15.22 -0.35
C GLY A 42 11.81 13.90 0.36
N ARG A 43 12.85 13.25 0.91
CA ARG A 43 12.72 11.96 1.62
C ARG A 43 12.34 12.09 3.11
N GLY A 44 11.91 13.27 3.56
CA GLY A 44 11.79 13.61 4.99
C GLY A 44 10.40 13.99 5.51
N GLY A 45 9.38 14.03 4.65
CA GLY A 45 8.08 14.61 5.02
C GLY A 45 7.22 13.81 6.01
N LEU A 46 7.33 12.48 6.02
CA LEU A 46 6.53 11.58 6.88
C LEU A 46 7.39 10.43 7.42
N PRO A 47 7.16 9.98 8.68
CA PRO A 47 7.80 8.77 9.21
C PRO A 47 7.38 7.52 8.42
N TRP A 48 8.33 6.92 7.70
CA TRP A 48 8.08 5.73 6.85
C TRP A 48 8.02 4.41 7.64
N LEU A 49 8.54 4.39 8.87
CA LEU A 49 8.59 3.22 9.75
C LEU A 49 8.04 3.59 11.13
N VAL A 50 6.75 3.34 11.35
CA VAL A 50 6.06 3.60 12.62
C VAL A 50 5.75 2.28 13.34
N SER A 51 6.02 2.21 14.66
CA SER A 51 5.55 1.06 15.46
C SER A 51 4.05 1.20 15.71
N MET A 52 3.32 0.14 15.33
CA MET A 52 1.87 -0.04 15.54
C MET A 52 1.57 -1.08 16.64
N GLU A 53 2.58 -1.53 17.39
CA GLU A 53 2.47 -2.63 18.36
C GLU A 53 1.36 -2.40 19.39
N LYS A 54 1.16 -1.15 19.82
CA LYS A 54 0.06 -0.76 20.72
C LYS A 54 -1.31 -0.99 20.09
N ALA A 55 -1.50 -0.62 18.82
CA ALA A 55 -2.76 -0.79 18.11
C ALA A 55 -3.04 -2.29 17.87
N LYS A 56 -2.00 -3.05 17.50
CA LYS A 56 -2.08 -4.50 17.36
C LYS A 56 -2.42 -5.20 18.68
N LYS A 57 -1.77 -4.82 19.78
CA LYS A 57 -2.01 -5.40 21.11
C LYS A 57 -3.41 -5.09 21.65
N ASP A 58 -3.85 -3.83 21.55
CA ASP A 58 -5.05 -3.36 22.25
C ASP A 58 -6.33 -3.55 21.43
N PHE A 59 -6.23 -3.69 20.09
CA PHE A 59 -7.38 -3.80 19.18
C PHE A 59 -7.26 -4.92 18.13
N GLY A 60 -6.14 -5.65 18.05
CA GLY A 60 -5.89 -6.61 16.98
C GLY A 60 -5.61 -5.95 15.62
N PHE A 61 -5.23 -4.66 15.58
CA PHE A 61 -5.00 -3.93 14.34
C PHE A 61 -3.96 -4.61 13.42
N GLU A 62 -4.34 -4.79 12.17
CA GLU A 62 -3.49 -5.21 11.06
C GLU A 62 -3.97 -4.58 9.74
N CYS A 63 -3.09 -4.53 8.75
CA CYS A 63 -3.41 -4.07 7.41
C CYS A 63 -3.63 -5.24 6.46
N MET A 64 -4.45 -5.04 5.44
CA MET A 64 -4.57 -5.97 4.32
C MET A 64 -3.18 -6.20 3.66
N PRO A 65 -2.84 -7.44 3.28
CA PRO A 65 -1.63 -7.73 2.50
C PRO A 65 -1.61 -6.95 1.18
N ILE A 66 -0.44 -6.48 0.76
CA ILE A 66 -0.29 -5.68 -0.47
C ILE A 66 -0.87 -6.36 -1.71
N GLU A 67 -0.73 -7.69 -1.85
CA GLU A 67 -1.26 -8.42 -3.01
C GLU A 67 -2.79 -8.34 -3.10
N GLU A 68 -3.51 -8.42 -1.98
CA GLU A 68 -4.97 -8.28 -1.96
C GLU A 68 -5.42 -6.82 -2.16
N ALA A 69 -4.70 -5.86 -1.57
CA ALA A 69 -4.98 -4.43 -1.77
C ALA A 69 -4.79 -4.02 -3.24
N VAL A 70 -3.76 -4.54 -3.92
CA VAL A 70 -3.49 -4.26 -5.34
C VAL A 70 -4.56 -4.89 -6.24
N LYS A 71 -5.06 -6.10 -5.95
CA LYS A 71 -6.19 -6.69 -6.71
C LYS A 71 -7.44 -5.81 -6.70
N ILE A 72 -7.77 -5.25 -5.54
CA ILE A 72 -8.89 -4.30 -5.39
C ILE A 72 -8.63 -3.06 -6.26
N HIS A 73 -7.48 -2.40 -6.08
CA HIS A 73 -7.16 -1.17 -6.81
C HIS A 73 -7.00 -1.36 -8.33
N ILE A 74 -6.54 -2.52 -8.81
CA ILE A 74 -6.56 -2.84 -10.25
C ILE A 74 -8.02 -2.85 -10.75
N ASN A 75 -8.93 -3.47 -10.01
CA ASN A 75 -10.32 -3.56 -10.44
C ASN A 75 -11.06 -2.21 -10.34
N ASP A 76 -10.77 -1.40 -9.31
CA ASP A 76 -11.27 -0.03 -9.22
C ASP A 76 -10.80 0.81 -10.43
N ALA A 77 -9.49 0.85 -10.70
CA ALA A 77 -8.92 1.60 -11.82
C ALA A 77 -9.42 1.12 -13.19
N ARG A 78 -9.69 -0.18 -13.33
CA ARG A 78 -10.31 -0.74 -14.55
C ARG A 78 -11.75 -0.28 -14.72
N LEU A 79 -12.56 -0.30 -13.66
CA LEU A 79 -13.94 0.19 -13.69
C LEU A 79 -13.99 1.69 -14.01
N GLU A 80 -13.10 2.50 -13.42
CA GLU A 80 -12.95 3.93 -13.74
C GLU A 80 -12.60 4.16 -15.23
N ALA A 81 -11.80 3.28 -15.81
CA ALA A 81 -11.44 3.29 -17.24
C ALA A 81 -12.51 2.66 -18.16
N GLY A 82 -13.65 2.21 -17.64
CA GLY A 82 -14.70 1.54 -18.43
C GLY A 82 -14.35 0.12 -18.89
N LEU A 83 -13.43 -0.55 -18.20
CA LEU A 83 -13.00 -1.92 -18.45
C LEU A 83 -13.61 -2.91 -17.45
N GLU A 84 -13.88 -4.13 -17.91
CA GLU A 84 -14.33 -5.22 -17.04
C GLU A 84 -13.29 -5.58 -15.96
N PRO A 85 -13.69 -5.88 -14.71
CA PRO A 85 -12.79 -6.36 -13.66
C PRO A 85 -12.01 -7.62 -14.04
N MET A 86 -10.76 -7.70 -13.58
CA MET A 86 -9.96 -8.92 -13.62
C MET A 86 -10.43 -9.93 -12.58
N LYS A 87 -10.24 -11.21 -12.91
CA LYS A 87 -10.37 -12.35 -11.99
C LYS A 87 -8.97 -12.77 -11.58
N PHE A 88 -8.77 -12.93 -10.27
CA PHE A 88 -7.51 -13.28 -9.62
C PHE A 88 -7.67 -14.55 -8.78
#